data_AF-A0A0Q7XXR8-F1
#
_entry.id   AF-A0A0Q7XXR8-F1
#
_cell.length_a   1.000
_cell.length_b   1.000
_cell.length_c   1.000
_cell.angle_alpha   90.00
_cell.angle_beta   90.00
_cell.angle_gamma   90.00
#
_symmetry.space_group_name_H-M   'P 1'
#
loop_
_entity.id
_entity.type
_entity.pdbx_description
1 polymer ?
#
loop_
_entity_poly.entity_id
_entity_poly.type
_entity_poly.pdbx_seq_one_letter_code
_entity_poly.pdbx_strand_id
1 'polypeptide(L)'
;MLHLLGMLSAVLALLPESSAASSPPGRGNNFRRDRRIPPPDYGLGADAWARERGLEPIWYPVDRPKPRPSWSRLVKDINRRSSKDRARIMIEERVPPEALEWLREMIMTGDWIALRIIGYDRTEDEIRDQAALAAMRWEIERQTAAASDATDDAGAAAPPPAPRPR
;
A
#
# COMPACT_ATOMS: atom_id res chain seq x y z
N MET A 1 43.06 11.92 4.06
CA MET A 1 41.62 11.93 3.71
C MET A 1 41.36 12.52 2.31
N LEU A 2 42.14 12.20 1.27
CA LEU A 2 41.92 12.74 -0.10
C LEU A 2 42.31 11.77 -1.24
N HIS A 3 42.51 10.47 -0.94
CA HIS A 3 42.94 9.49 -1.94
C HIS A 3 41.93 8.36 -2.20
N LEU A 4 40.81 8.32 -1.47
CA LEU A 4 39.77 7.30 -1.67
C LEU A 4 38.66 7.72 -2.65
N LEU A 5 38.70 8.96 -3.17
CA LEU A 5 37.67 9.51 -4.05
C LEU A 5 37.97 9.36 -5.55
N GLY A 6 39.14 8.81 -5.91
CA GLY A 6 39.59 8.73 -7.32
C GLY A 6 39.18 7.46 -8.08
N MET A 7 38.73 6.39 -7.40
CA MET A 7 38.53 5.09 -8.05
C MET A 7 37.08 4.73 -8.39
N LEU A 8 36.10 5.59 -8.07
CA LEU A 8 34.68 5.34 -8.37
C LEU A 8 34.21 5.92 -9.72
N SER A 9 35.05 6.66 -10.44
CA SER A 9 34.66 7.38 -11.67
C SER A 9 34.85 6.60 -12.98
N ALA A 10 35.47 5.41 -12.97
CA ALA A 10 35.85 4.71 -14.20
C ALA A 10 34.88 3.61 -14.67
N VAL A 11 33.83 3.29 -13.91
CA VAL A 11 32.90 2.17 -14.25
C VAL A 11 31.67 2.64 -15.05
N LEU A 12 31.38 3.94 -15.10
CA LEU A 12 30.22 4.47 -15.84
C LEU A 12 30.44 4.65 -17.35
N ALA A 13 31.65 4.40 -17.88
CA ALA A 13 32.01 4.64 -19.28
C ALA A 13 31.83 3.43 -20.22
N LEU A 14 31.24 2.32 -19.74
CA LEU A 14 31.08 1.07 -20.50
C LEU A 14 29.62 0.63 -20.63
N LEU A 15 28.66 1.55 -20.55
CA LEU A 15 27.31 1.28 -21.06
C LEU A 15 27.26 1.63 -22.55
N PRO A 16 27.05 0.65 -23.44
CA PRO A 16 26.79 0.93 -24.85
C PRO A 16 25.49 1.73 -24.99
N GLU A 17 25.60 2.76 -25.82
CA GLU A 17 24.53 3.64 -26.28
C GLU A 17 23.36 2.84 -26.88
N SER A 18 22.17 3.21 -26.43
CA SER A 18 20.92 3.31 -27.20
C SER A 18 20.90 2.60 -28.56
N SER A 19 20.54 1.31 -28.55
CA SER A 19 20.01 0.66 -29.75
C SER A 19 18.50 0.90 -29.82
N ALA A 20 18.14 1.70 -30.82
CA ALA A 20 16.91 1.68 -31.58
C ALA A 20 15.60 1.45 -30.80
N ALA A 21 14.86 2.54 -30.67
CA ALA A 21 13.41 2.54 -30.63
C ALA A 21 12.83 1.66 -31.76
N SER A 22 12.57 0.39 -31.46
CA SER A 22 11.52 -0.34 -32.15
C SER A 22 10.21 0.17 -31.62
N SER A 23 9.67 1.20 -32.28
CA SER A 23 8.25 1.47 -32.21
C SER A 23 7.52 0.16 -32.52
N PRO A 24 6.67 -0.37 -31.61
CA PRO A 24 5.80 -1.45 -32.02
C PRO A 24 4.96 -0.95 -33.20
N PRO A 25 4.82 -1.75 -34.28
CA PRO A 25 3.91 -1.37 -35.36
C PRO A 25 2.55 -1.09 -34.74
N GLY A 26 1.97 0.02 -35.17
CA GLY A 26 0.78 0.63 -34.62
C GLY A 26 -0.15 -0.40 -34.00
N ARG A 27 -0.33 -0.29 -32.69
CA ARG A 27 -1.44 -0.88 -31.97
C ARG A 27 -2.68 -0.22 -32.56
N GLY A 28 -3.14 -0.80 -33.66
CA GLY A 28 -4.36 -0.41 -34.35
C GLY A 28 -5.41 -0.24 -33.28
N ASN A 29 -6.02 0.93 -33.29
CA ASN A 29 -7.22 1.21 -32.52
C ASN A 29 -8.23 0.13 -32.89
N ASN A 30 -8.23 -0.97 -32.14
CA ASN A 30 -9.21 -2.02 -32.20
C ASN A 30 -10.50 -1.49 -31.57
N PHE A 31 -11.02 -0.39 -32.10
CA PHE A 31 -12.45 -0.12 -32.15
C PHE A 31 -13.10 -1.01 -33.23
N ARG A 32 -12.61 -2.26 -33.39
CA ARG A 32 -13.53 -3.33 -33.77
C ARG A 32 -14.50 -3.37 -32.60
N ARG A 33 -15.61 -2.63 -32.72
CA ARG A 33 -16.76 -2.70 -31.81
C ARG A 33 -16.88 -4.16 -31.46
N ASP A 34 -16.66 -4.48 -30.18
CA ASP A 34 -16.73 -5.86 -29.74
C ASP A 34 -18.07 -6.38 -30.24
N ARG A 35 -18.05 -7.37 -31.15
CA ARG A 35 -19.25 -7.84 -31.85
C ARG A 35 -20.28 -8.41 -30.86
N ARG A 36 -19.88 -8.55 -29.60
CA ARG A 36 -20.64 -9.00 -28.43
C ARG A 36 -21.45 -7.88 -27.77
N ILE A 37 -21.13 -6.60 -28.01
CA ILE A 37 -21.85 -5.47 -27.43
C ILE A 37 -22.99 -5.08 -28.38
N PRO A 38 -24.26 -5.25 -27.97
CA PRO A 38 -25.39 -4.82 -28.78
C PRO A 38 -25.42 -3.28 -28.90
N PRO A 39 -25.95 -2.74 -30.00
CA PRO A 39 -26.35 -1.34 -30.08
C PRO A 39 -27.31 -0.95 -28.94
N PRO A 40 -27.26 0.28 -28.42
CA PRO A 40 -28.08 0.72 -27.28
C PRO A 40 -29.60 0.71 -27.56
N ASP A 41 -29.98 0.70 -28.83
CA ASP A 41 -31.35 0.62 -29.36
C ASP A 41 -31.85 -0.83 -29.58
N TYR A 42 -31.01 -1.84 -29.32
CA TYR A 42 -31.36 -3.24 -29.53
C TYR A 42 -32.21 -3.81 -28.38
N GLY A 43 -33.52 -3.90 -28.60
CA GLY A 43 -34.50 -4.25 -27.56
C GLY A 43 -34.56 -5.72 -27.12
N LEU A 44 -33.88 -6.64 -27.83
CA LEU A 44 -33.92 -8.08 -27.54
C LEU A 44 -32.82 -8.55 -26.56
N GLY A 45 -31.94 -7.64 -26.15
CA GLY A 45 -30.89 -7.90 -25.16
C GLY A 45 -29.60 -8.50 -25.74
N ALA A 46 -28.53 -8.50 -24.94
CA ALA A 46 -27.19 -8.89 -25.38
C ALA A 46 -27.09 -10.37 -25.82
N ASP A 47 -27.89 -11.25 -25.23
CA ASP A 47 -27.88 -12.68 -25.55
C ASP A 47 -28.48 -12.97 -26.93
N ALA A 48 -29.57 -12.29 -27.29
CA ALA A 48 -30.17 -12.41 -28.62
C ALA A 48 -29.21 -11.88 -29.69
N TRP A 49 -28.56 -10.74 -29.41
CA TRP A 49 -27.53 -10.16 -30.27
C TRP A 49 -26.34 -11.10 -30.48
N ALA A 50 -25.89 -11.80 -29.43
CA ALA A 50 -24.82 -12.79 -29.53
C ALA A 50 -25.23 -13.97 -30.43
N ARG A 51 -26.40 -14.56 -30.18
CA ARG A 51 -26.94 -15.67 -30.98
C ARG A 51 -27.09 -15.31 -32.46
N GLU A 52 -27.64 -14.13 -32.75
CA GLU A 52 -27.81 -13.63 -34.13
C GLU A 52 -26.48 -13.44 -34.88
N ARG A 53 -25.38 -13.29 -34.15
CA ARG A 53 -24.03 -13.15 -34.70
C ARG A 53 -23.24 -14.46 -34.73
N GLY A 54 -23.87 -15.58 -34.40
CA GLY A 54 -23.19 -16.87 -34.27
C GLY A 54 -22.16 -16.90 -33.14
N LEU A 55 -22.30 -15.98 -32.17
CA LEU A 55 -21.50 -15.96 -30.95
C LEU A 55 -22.27 -16.72 -29.88
N GLU A 56 -21.58 -17.60 -29.15
CA GLU A 56 -22.22 -18.17 -27.96
C GLU A 56 -22.51 -17.06 -26.95
N PRO A 57 -23.75 -17.02 -26.38
CA PRO A 57 -24.04 -16.13 -25.26
C PRO A 57 -22.99 -16.35 -24.20
N ILE A 58 -22.28 -15.28 -23.84
CA ILE A 58 -21.30 -15.39 -22.78
C ILE A 58 -22.10 -15.40 -21.50
N TRP A 59 -22.48 -16.59 -21.07
CA TRP A 59 -22.78 -16.87 -19.67
C TRP A 59 -21.49 -16.59 -18.90
N TYR A 60 -21.17 -15.31 -18.68
CA TYR A 60 -20.31 -14.96 -17.58
C TYR A 60 -21.07 -15.46 -16.36
N PRO A 61 -20.51 -16.38 -15.56
CA PRO A 61 -21.02 -16.56 -14.21
C PRO A 61 -20.83 -15.19 -13.57
N VAL A 62 -21.92 -14.44 -13.43
CA VAL A 62 -21.95 -13.13 -12.76
C VAL A 62 -21.48 -13.32 -11.31
N ASP A 63 -21.56 -14.55 -10.82
CA ASP A 63 -21.17 -15.02 -9.49
C ASP A 63 -19.72 -15.49 -9.38
N ARG A 64 -18.79 -15.03 -10.22
CA ARG A 64 -17.37 -15.23 -9.88
C ARG A 64 -17.06 -14.38 -8.65
N PRO A 65 -16.74 -15.00 -7.48
CA PRO A 65 -16.36 -14.23 -6.32
C PRO A 65 -15.15 -13.38 -6.71
N LYS A 66 -15.28 -12.06 -6.59
CA LYS A 66 -14.18 -11.15 -6.90
C LYS A 66 -13.02 -11.54 -5.97
N PRO A 67 -11.82 -11.83 -6.52
CA PRO A 67 -10.69 -12.17 -5.67
C PRO A 67 -10.47 -11.01 -4.71
N ARG A 68 -10.22 -11.34 -3.43
CA ARG A 68 -9.91 -10.33 -2.42
C ARG A 68 -8.70 -9.52 -2.91
N PRO A 69 -8.71 -8.19 -2.78
CA PRO A 69 -7.57 -7.38 -3.20
C PRO A 69 -6.31 -7.75 -2.40
N SER A 70 -5.15 -7.65 -3.04
CA SER A 70 -3.86 -7.87 -2.35
C SER A 70 -3.63 -6.80 -1.28
N TRP A 71 -2.80 -7.11 -0.28
CA TRP A 71 -2.44 -6.15 0.77
C TRP A 71 -1.83 -4.86 0.20
N SER A 72 -0.87 -5.01 -0.73
CA SER A 72 -0.24 -3.87 -1.42
C SER A 72 -1.24 -2.98 -2.17
N ARG A 73 -2.30 -3.59 -2.74
CA ARG A 73 -3.41 -2.87 -3.38
C ARG A 73 -4.19 -2.07 -2.34
N LEU A 74 -4.53 -2.69 -1.22
CA LEU A 74 -5.27 -2.02 -0.13
C LEU A 74 -4.50 -0.83 0.44
N VAL A 75 -3.20 -0.99 0.73
CA VAL A 75 -2.35 0.11 1.22
C VAL A 75 -2.29 1.25 0.19
N LYS A 76 -2.23 0.93 -1.11
CA LYS A 76 -2.30 1.94 -2.18
C LYS A 76 -3.67 2.61 -2.26
N ASP A 77 -4.74 1.87 -2.03
CA ASP A 77 -6.12 2.34 -2.12
C ASP A 77 -6.53 3.19 -0.90
N ILE A 78 -5.86 3.06 0.26
CA ILE A 78 -6.00 3.99 1.39
C ILE A 78 -5.61 5.43 0.98
N ASN A 79 -4.56 5.57 0.18
CA ASN A 79 -4.08 6.88 -0.28
C ASN A 79 -5.01 7.51 -1.35
N ARG A 80 -6.00 6.76 -1.85
CA ARG A 80 -6.92 7.23 -2.90
C ARG A 80 -8.24 7.69 -2.29
N ARG A 81 -8.63 8.94 -2.56
CA ARG A 81 -9.85 9.55 -2.03
C ARG A 81 -11.12 8.72 -2.25
N SER A 82 -11.25 8.07 -3.41
CA SER A 82 -12.46 7.32 -3.80
C SER A 82 -12.58 5.94 -3.15
N SER A 83 -11.47 5.36 -2.68
CA SER A 83 -11.42 3.98 -2.17
C SER A 83 -10.91 3.88 -0.74
N LYS A 84 -10.59 5.00 -0.10
CA LYS A 84 -9.99 5.08 1.22
C LYS A 84 -10.76 4.30 2.27
N ASP A 85 -12.05 4.58 2.42
CA ASP A 85 -12.87 3.98 3.47
C ASP A 85 -13.06 2.47 3.26
N ARG A 86 -13.25 2.08 1.99
CA ARG A 86 -13.36 0.66 1.63
C ARG A 86 -12.05 -0.09 1.90
N ALA A 87 -10.91 0.50 1.58
CA ALA A 87 -9.61 -0.10 1.82
C ALA A 87 -9.30 -0.22 3.31
N ARG A 88 -9.71 0.80 4.10
CA ARG A 88 -9.58 0.79 5.56
C ARG A 88 -10.33 -0.38 6.18
N ILE A 89 -11.61 -0.54 5.86
CA ILE A 89 -12.44 -1.65 6.37
C ILE A 89 -11.80 -3.01 6.05
N MET A 90 -11.37 -3.21 4.80
CA MET A 90 -10.75 -4.49 4.39
C MET A 90 -9.40 -4.77 5.06
N ILE A 91 -8.68 -3.74 5.50
CA ILE A 91 -7.43 -3.92 6.26
C ILE A 91 -7.75 -4.24 7.71
N GLU A 92 -8.70 -3.52 8.32
CA GLU A 92 -9.16 -3.77 9.69
C GLU A 92 -9.72 -5.19 9.87
N GLU A 93 -10.36 -5.76 8.84
CA GLU A 93 -10.81 -7.17 8.83
C GLU A 93 -9.67 -8.21 8.87
N ARG A 94 -8.47 -7.86 8.37
CA ARG A 94 -7.33 -8.78 8.29
C ARG A 94 -6.40 -8.69 9.50
N VAL A 95 -6.35 -7.51 10.10
CA VAL A 95 -5.48 -7.18 11.23
C VAL A 95 -6.17 -7.64 12.53
N PRO A 96 -5.44 -8.24 13.48
CA PRO A 96 -6.04 -8.64 14.75
C PRO A 96 -6.47 -7.40 15.56
N PRO A 97 -7.47 -7.52 16.44
CA PRO A 97 -8.03 -6.38 17.17
C PRO A 97 -6.98 -5.61 17.99
N GLU A 98 -6.00 -6.33 18.54
CA GLU A 98 -4.88 -5.77 19.31
C GLU A 98 -4.00 -4.82 18.49
N ALA A 99 -3.89 -5.04 17.18
CA ALA A 99 -3.08 -4.22 16.28
C ALA A 99 -3.86 -3.09 15.60
N LEU A 100 -5.16 -2.94 15.90
CA LEU A 100 -5.98 -1.89 15.28
C LEU A 100 -5.56 -0.47 15.73
N GLU A 101 -5.11 -0.30 16.97
CA GLU A 101 -4.65 1.00 17.46
C GLU A 101 -3.39 1.45 16.73
N TRP A 102 -2.39 0.56 16.68
CA TRP A 102 -1.18 0.77 15.89
C TRP A 102 -1.51 1.05 14.42
N LEU A 103 -2.40 0.28 13.79
CA LEU A 103 -2.83 0.51 12.40
C LEU A 103 -3.45 1.90 12.21
N ARG A 104 -4.32 2.33 13.13
CA ARG A 104 -4.96 3.66 13.08
C ARG A 104 -3.93 4.76 13.18
N GLU A 105 -2.94 4.61 14.05
CA GLU A 105 -1.81 5.53 14.17
C GLU A 105 -1.03 5.62 12.85
N MET A 106 -0.66 4.47 12.25
CA MET A 106 0.06 4.44 10.97
C MET A 106 -0.72 5.10 9.83
N ILE A 107 -2.05 4.92 9.79
CA ILE A 107 -2.91 5.58 8.79
C ILE A 107 -2.97 7.09 9.05
N MET A 108 -2.97 7.52 10.31
CA MET A 108 -3.02 8.92 10.70
C MET A 108 -1.69 9.65 10.40
N THR A 109 -0.56 9.04 10.75
CA THR A 109 0.79 9.55 10.45
C THR A 109 1.14 9.43 8.97
N GLY A 110 0.42 8.59 8.24
CA GLY A 110 0.64 8.36 6.80
C GLY A 110 1.87 7.52 6.51
N ASP A 111 2.28 6.66 7.45
CA ASP A 111 3.41 5.74 7.25
C ASP A 111 3.00 4.53 6.40
N TRP A 112 2.90 4.76 5.09
CA TRP A 112 2.56 3.73 4.12
C TRP A 112 3.70 2.72 3.90
N ILE A 113 4.93 3.05 4.30
CA ILE A 113 6.09 2.17 4.13
C ILE A 113 6.02 1.06 5.17
N ALA A 114 5.80 1.40 6.44
CA ALA A 114 5.59 0.42 7.50
C ALA A 114 4.45 -0.55 7.14
N LEU A 115 3.32 -0.03 6.66
CA LEU A 115 2.21 -0.86 6.21
C LEU A 115 2.57 -1.76 5.03
N ARG A 116 3.35 -1.27 4.05
CA ARG A 116 3.78 -2.12 2.91
C ARG A 116 4.71 -3.23 3.34
N ILE A 117 5.66 -2.98 4.24
CA ILE A 117 6.63 -3.97 4.71
C ILE A 117 5.91 -5.16 5.37
N ILE A 118 4.84 -4.90 6.11
CA ILE A 118 4.12 -5.93 6.87
C ILE A 118 3.45 -6.97 5.98
N GLY A 119 2.96 -6.59 4.80
CA GLY A 119 2.27 -7.51 3.89
C GLY A 119 2.88 -7.62 2.51
N TYR A 120 4.16 -7.30 2.36
CA TYR A 120 4.89 -7.56 1.12
C TYR A 120 5.11 -9.06 0.96
N ASP A 121 4.50 -9.63 -0.09
CA ASP A 121 4.64 -11.04 -0.48
C ASP A 121 4.28 -12.05 0.63
N ARG A 122 3.32 -11.69 1.48
CA ARG A 122 2.86 -12.50 2.62
C ARG A 122 1.40 -12.90 2.48
N THR A 123 1.08 -14.03 3.08
CA THR A 123 -0.28 -14.55 3.24
C THR A 123 -1.07 -13.78 4.30
N GLU A 124 -2.39 -13.98 4.35
CA GLU A 124 -3.28 -13.27 5.29
C GLU A 124 -2.92 -13.57 6.77
N ASP A 125 -2.55 -14.81 7.08
CA ASP A 125 -2.18 -15.22 8.43
C ASP A 125 -0.82 -14.63 8.85
N GLU A 126 0.17 -14.63 7.96
CA GLU A 126 1.46 -13.98 8.21
C GLU A 126 1.32 -12.46 8.40
N ILE A 127 0.40 -11.82 7.67
CA ILE A 127 0.08 -10.41 7.87
C ILE A 127 -0.50 -10.18 9.26
N ARG A 128 -1.38 -11.07 9.73
CA ARG A 128 -1.98 -10.99 11.07
C ARG A 128 -0.90 -11.07 12.15
N ASP A 129 -0.03 -12.06 12.08
CA ASP A 129 1.05 -12.27 13.05
C ASP A 129 2.04 -11.09 13.06
N GLN A 130 2.39 -10.59 11.89
CA GLN A 130 3.33 -9.48 11.74
C GLN A 130 2.73 -8.15 12.20
N ALA A 131 1.44 -7.92 11.97
CA ALA A 131 0.74 -6.78 12.52
C ALA A 131 0.68 -6.82 14.06
N ALA A 132 0.45 -8.00 14.66
CA ALA A 132 0.49 -8.17 16.12
C ALA A 132 1.88 -7.84 16.69
N LEU A 133 2.94 -8.38 16.08
CA LEU A 133 4.32 -8.09 16.50
C LEU A 133 4.69 -6.61 16.34
N ALA A 134 4.25 -5.97 15.24
CA ALA A 134 4.47 -4.55 15.02
C ALA A 134 3.74 -3.71 16.08
N ALA A 135 2.50 -4.06 16.41
CA ALA A 135 1.73 -3.38 17.45
C ALA A 135 2.37 -3.52 18.83
N MET A 136 2.84 -4.71 19.20
CA MET A 136 3.57 -4.92 20.46
C MET A 136 4.84 -4.05 20.54
N ARG A 137 5.63 -3.99 19.47
CA ARG A 137 6.85 -3.16 19.42
C ARG A 137 6.53 -1.68 19.58
N TRP A 138 5.52 -1.21 18.86
CA TRP A 138 5.07 0.18 18.94
C TRP A 138 4.56 0.55 20.33
N GLU A 139 3.85 -0.36 21.01
CA GLU A 139 3.38 -0.14 22.37
C GLU A 139 4.56 -0.05 23.36
N ILE A 140 5.58 -0.91 23.21
CA ILE A 140 6.82 -0.82 24.00
C ILE A 140 7.53 0.53 23.76
N GLU A 141 7.69 0.94 22.50
CA GLU A 141 8.31 2.22 22.14
C GLU A 141 7.56 3.40 22.78
N ARG A 142 6.22 3.39 22.72
CA ARG A 142 5.36 4.40 23.35
C ARG A 142 5.56 4.46 24.87
N GLN A 143 5.62 3.30 25.54
CA GLN A 143 5.85 3.23 26.98
C GLN A 143 7.25 3.73 27.37
N THR A 144 8.27 3.40 26.57
CA THR A 144 9.63 3.89 26.81
C THR A 144 9.76 5.40 26.62
N ALA A 145 9.08 5.98 25.64
CA ALA A 145 9.06 7.43 25.41
C ALA A 145 8.37 8.18 26.56
N ALA A 146 7.26 7.64 27.08
CA ALA A 146 6.58 8.22 28.23
C ALA A 146 7.43 8.16 29.52
N ALA A 147 8.24 7.10 29.70
CA ALA A 147 9.12 6.96 30.85
C ALA A 147 10.34 7.89 30.80
N SER A 148 10.87 8.19 29.60
CA SER A 148 11.97 9.16 29.45
C SER A 148 11.52 10.58 29.78
N ASP A 149 10.35 11.00 29.32
CA ASP A 149 9.83 12.36 29.58
C ASP A 149 9.54 12.61 31.07
N ALA A 150 9.12 11.58 31.81
CA ALA A 150 8.89 11.67 33.25
C ALA A 150 10.18 11.85 34.08
N THR A 151 11.33 11.45 33.53
CA THR A 151 12.62 11.53 34.24
C THR A 151 13.29 12.90 34.05
N ASP A 152 13.06 13.55 32.90
CA ASP A 152 13.60 14.89 32.62
C ASP A 152 12.86 16.00 33.39
N ASP A 153 11.57 15.84 33.71
CA ASP A 153 10.81 16.81 34.53
C ASP A 153 11.20 16.77 36.02
N ALA A 154 11.72 15.64 36.51
CA ALA A 154 12.22 15.53 37.89
C ALA A 154 13.59 16.21 38.10
N GLY A 155 14.32 16.53 37.02
CA GLY A 155 15.62 17.21 37.06
C GLY A 155 15.56 18.74 37.09
N ALA A 156 14.40 19.35 36.88
CA ALA A 156 14.22 20.81 36.83
C ALA A 156 13.81 21.45 38.18
N ALA A 157 13.71 20.66 39.25
CA ALA A 157 13.56 21.19 40.60
C ALA A 157 14.89 21.77 41.09
N ALA A 158 15.09 23.06 40.82
CA ALA A 158 16.22 23.83 41.33
C ALA A 158 16.43 23.60 42.84
N PRO A 159 17.66 23.35 43.31
CA PRO A 159 17.93 23.19 44.74
C PRO A 159 17.55 24.49 45.48
N PRO A 160 16.92 24.41 46.67
CA PRO A 160 16.56 25.59 47.43
C PRO A 160 17.82 26.41 47.74
N PRO A 161 17.78 27.75 47.62
CA PRO A 161 18.94 28.58 47.90
C PRO A 161 19.34 28.42 49.36
N ALA A 162 20.62 28.08 49.58
CA ALA A 162 21.19 27.93 50.91
C ALA A 162 21.00 29.21 51.75
N PRO A 163 20.74 29.08 53.07
CA PRO A 163 20.62 30.24 53.95
C PRO A 163 21.98 30.94 54.03
N ARG A 164 22.01 32.23 53.67
CA ARG A 164 23.21 33.07 53.78
C ARG A 164 23.57 33.28 55.25
N PRO A 165 24.83 33.07 55.65
CA PRO A 165 25.26 33.41 57.00
C PRO A 165 25.55 34.91 57.15
N ARG A 166 24.95 35.47 58.22
CA ARG A 166 25.16 36.76 58.91
C ARG A 166 24.58 38.02 58.29
#